data_AF-A0A383CIK2-F1
#
_entry.id   AF-A0A383CIK2-F1
#
_cell.length_a   1.000
_cell.length_b   1.000
_cell.length_c   1.000
_cell.angle_alpha   90.00
_cell.angle_beta   90.00
_cell.angle_gamma   90.00
#
_symmetry.space_group_name_H-M   'P 1'
#
loop_
_entity.id
_entity.type
_entity.pdbx_description
1 polymer ?
#
loop_
_entity_poly.entity_id
_entity_poly.type
_entity_poly.pdbx_seq_one_letter_code
_entity_poly.pdbx_strand_id
1 'polypeptide(L)'
;VSLTFLISCLCLAGFGHQAYTQGQDAPRKTLLVHYMPWYASKPVSGQWGWHWTMNHFNPAKMNADGQRELAAHDPPLIGPYDSSDPDAL
;
A
#
# COMPACT_ATOMS: atom_id res chain seq x y z
N VAL A 1 -58.09 22.81 16.94
CA VAL A 1 -56.75 22.31 17.35
C VAL A 1 -56.69 20.83 17.01
N SER A 2 -56.01 20.33 15.98
CA SER A 2 -55.40 20.96 14.82
C SER A 2 -55.27 19.86 13.76
N LEU A 3 -55.99 20.00 12.64
CA LEU A 3 -55.96 19.08 11.50
C LEU A 3 -54.59 19.03 10.80
N THR A 4 -53.61 19.78 11.32
CA THR A 4 -52.21 19.81 10.90
C THR A 4 -51.39 18.59 11.32
N PHE A 5 -51.86 17.71 12.21
CA PHE A 5 -51.07 16.54 12.62
C PHE A 5 -51.09 15.36 11.63
N LEU A 6 -52.05 15.30 10.71
CA LEU A 6 -52.12 14.22 9.72
C LEU A 6 -51.26 14.45 8.47
N ILE A 7 -50.69 15.66 8.30
CA ILE A 7 -49.83 16.00 7.15
C ILE A 7 -48.34 15.75 7.46
N SER A 8 -47.98 15.44 8.72
CA SER A 8 -46.58 15.11 9.06
C SER A 8 -46.20 13.65 8.72
N CYS A 9 -47.16 12.78 8.43
CA CYS A 9 -46.87 11.38 8.10
C CYS A 9 -46.57 11.15 6.62
N LEU A 10 -46.78 12.14 5.75
CA LEU A 10 -46.72 11.97 4.29
C LEU A 10 -45.47 12.56 3.61
N CYS A 11 -44.49 13.10 4.36
CA CYS A 11 -43.26 13.66 3.78
C CYS A 11 -41.95 13.00 4.27
N LEU A 12 -42.00 11.95 5.09
CA LEU A 12 -40.80 11.23 5.55
C LEU A 12 -40.58 9.87 4.87
N ALA A 13 -41.43 9.48 3.91
CA ALA A 13 -41.25 8.27 3.11
C ALA A 13 -40.71 8.55 1.69
N GLY A 14 -40.10 9.72 1.47
CA GLY A 14 -39.70 10.21 0.14
C GLY A 14 -38.21 10.27 -0.15
N PHE A 15 -37.34 10.14 0.86
CA PHE A 15 -35.93 9.84 0.62
C PHE A 15 -35.75 8.33 0.73
N GLY A 16 -36.29 7.63 -0.28
CA GLY A 16 -35.75 6.32 -0.59
C GLY A 16 -34.24 6.51 -0.69
N HIS A 17 -33.48 5.90 0.22
CA HIS A 17 -32.09 5.60 -0.05
C HIS A 17 -32.12 4.88 -1.41
N GLN A 18 -31.77 5.58 -2.49
CA GLN A 18 -31.14 4.88 -3.59
C GLN A 18 -29.89 4.27 -2.97
N ALA A 19 -30.02 3.02 -2.54
CA ALA A 19 -28.88 2.14 -2.47
C ALA A 19 -28.29 2.21 -3.86
N TYR A 20 -27.22 2.98 -4.00
CA TYR A 20 -26.40 2.93 -5.19
C TYR A 20 -25.83 1.52 -5.17
N THR A 21 -26.49 0.59 -5.85
CA THR A 21 -25.89 -0.66 -6.26
C THR A 21 -24.81 -0.24 -7.25
N GLN A 22 -23.63 0.13 -6.72
CA GLN A 22 -22.41 0.23 -7.49
C GLN A 22 -22.35 -1.02 -8.35
N GLY A 23 -22.38 -0.83 -9.67
CA GLY A 23 -22.61 -1.87 -10.66
C GLY A 23 -21.78 -3.11 -10.36
N GLN A 24 -22.43 -4.13 -9.80
CA GLN A 24 -21.86 -5.46 -9.59
C GLN A 24 -21.81 -6.27 -10.90
N ASP A 25 -22.34 -5.73 -12.00
CA ASP A 25 -22.39 -6.36 -13.32
C ASP A 25 -21.26 -5.95 -14.27
N ALA A 26 -20.37 -5.03 -13.88
CA ALA A 26 -19.19 -4.74 -14.68
C ALA A 26 -18.15 -5.87 -14.48
N PRO A 27 -17.60 -6.47 -15.55
CA PRO A 27 -16.58 -7.49 -15.42
C PRO A 27 -15.39 -6.93 -14.63
N ARG A 28 -14.97 -7.65 -13.58
CA ARG A 28 -13.80 -7.25 -12.77
C ARG A 28 -12.58 -7.17 -13.66
N LYS A 29 -11.92 -6.01 -13.65
CA LYS A 29 -10.65 -5.81 -14.33
C LYS A 29 -9.56 -6.63 -13.64
N THR A 30 -8.72 -7.30 -14.42
CA THR A 30 -7.54 -7.99 -13.90
C THR A 30 -6.52 -6.95 -13.42
N LEU A 31 -6.19 -6.99 -12.12
CA LEU A 31 -5.12 -6.20 -11.54
C LEU A 31 -3.85 -7.04 -11.51
N LEU A 32 -2.77 -6.52 -12.05
CA LEU A 32 -1.45 -7.13 -12.04
C LEU A 32 -0.47 -6.22 -11.32
N VAL A 33 0.46 -6.83 -10.59
CA VAL A 33 1.56 -6.13 -9.92
C VAL A 33 2.86 -6.73 -10.44
N HIS A 34 3.83 -5.88 -10.75
CA HIS A 34 5.17 -6.31 -11.12
C HIS A 34 6.00 -6.43 -9.85
N TYR A 35 6.35 -7.66 -9.46
CA TYR A 35 7.15 -7.95 -8.26
C TYR A 35 8.56 -8.40 -8.64
N MET A 36 9.57 -7.89 -7.93
CA MET A 36 10.99 -8.14 -8.24
C MET A 36 11.71 -8.74 -7.02
N PRO A 37 11.81 -10.09 -6.91
CA PRO A 37 12.37 -10.80 -5.77
C PRO A 37 13.91 -10.93 -5.86
N TRP A 38 14.59 -9.81 -6.10
CA TRP A 38 16.02 -9.78 -6.44
C TRP A 38 16.89 -9.00 -5.46
N TYR A 39 16.34 -8.62 -4.30
CA TYR A 39 17.05 -7.92 -3.23
C TYR A 39 17.68 -8.91 -2.26
N ALA A 40 18.89 -8.61 -1.77
CA ALA A 40 19.59 -9.43 -0.79
C ALA A 40 20.24 -8.54 0.29
N SER A 41 20.03 -8.88 1.56
CA SER A 41 20.54 -8.11 2.70
C SER A 41 21.65 -8.85 3.43
N LYS A 42 22.55 -8.11 4.09
CA LYS A 42 23.64 -8.73 4.85
C LYS A 42 23.15 -9.60 6.02
N PRO A 43 22.12 -9.23 6.80
CA PRO A 43 21.61 -10.07 7.89
C PRO A 43 21.04 -11.42 7.46
N VAL A 44 20.46 -11.52 6.26
CA VAL A 44 19.77 -12.73 5.77
C VAL A 44 20.65 -13.52 4.80
N SER A 45 21.08 -12.91 3.70
CA SER A 45 21.93 -13.54 2.67
C SER A 45 23.44 -13.44 2.93
N GLY A 46 23.88 -12.79 4.01
CA GLY A 46 25.30 -12.59 4.34
C GLY A 46 26.02 -11.53 3.52
N GLN A 47 25.36 -10.94 2.51
CA GLN A 47 25.91 -9.93 1.61
C GLN A 47 24.86 -8.93 1.14
N TRP A 48 25.31 -7.74 0.74
CA TRP A 48 24.45 -6.76 0.07
C TRP A 48 24.36 -7.08 -1.42
N GLY A 49 23.17 -7.38 -1.90
CA GLY A 49 22.91 -7.68 -3.31
C GLY A 49 23.09 -6.47 -4.22
N TRP A 50 23.26 -6.74 -5.53
CA TRP A 50 23.50 -5.71 -6.53
C TRP A 50 22.42 -4.62 -6.56
N HIS A 51 21.15 -4.96 -6.33
CA HIS A 51 20.05 -3.98 -6.32
C HIS A 51 20.08 -2.97 -5.16
N TRP A 52 20.87 -3.23 -4.10
CA TRP A 52 21.12 -2.24 -3.05
C TRP A 52 22.39 -1.43 -3.30
N THR A 53 23.33 -1.94 -4.09
CA THR A 53 24.67 -1.34 -4.27
C THR A 53 24.84 -0.62 -5.61
N MET A 54 24.30 -1.14 -6.71
CA MET A 54 24.45 -0.60 -8.08
C MET A 54 25.89 -0.17 -8.42
N ASN A 55 26.88 -0.93 -7.95
CA ASN A 55 28.34 -0.64 -8.06
C ASN A 55 28.83 0.70 -7.47
N HIS A 56 27.96 1.49 -6.83
CA HIS A 56 28.26 2.84 -6.37
C HIS A 56 27.99 3.03 -4.87
N PHE A 57 26.92 2.43 -4.38
CA PHE A 57 26.44 2.57 -3.00
C PHE A 57 26.98 1.47 -2.09
N ASN A 58 27.25 1.83 -0.84
CA ASN A 58 27.70 0.89 0.18
C ASN A 58 26.72 0.86 1.37
N PRO A 59 25.77 -0.10 1.42
CA PRO A 59 24.78 -0.18 2.49
C PRO A 59 25.36 -0.44 3.88
N ALA A 60 26.65 -0.76 4.01
CA ALA A 60 27.33 -0.85 5.29
C ALA A 60 27.66 0.54 5.89
N LYS A 61 27.66 1.60 5.08
CA LYS A 61 27.87 2.98 5.54
C LYS A 61 26.55 3.62 5.94
N MET A 62 26.61 4.41 7.01
CA MET A 62 25.52 5.26 7.49
C MET A 62 25.91 6.72 7.30
N ASN A 63 24.95 7.56 6.90
CA ASN A 63 25.12 9.01 6.93
C ASN A 63 24.88 9.55 8.36
N ALA A 64 25.03 10.87 8.53
CA ALA A 64 24.85 11.54 9.83
C ALA A 64 23.42 11.40 10.40
N ASP A 65 22.43 11.19 9.53
CA ASP A 65 21.03 11.02 9.89
C ASP A 65 20.66 9.56 10.19
N GLY A 66 21.65 8.65 10.18
CA GLY A 66 21.46 7.22 10.47
C GLY A 66 20.86 6.42 9.30
N GLN A 67 20.82 7.00 8.10
CA GLN A 67 20.36 6.32 6.89
C GLN A 67 21.51 5.60 6.18
N ARG A 68 21.23 4.41 5.63
CA ARG A 68 22.21 3.65 4.84
C ARG A 68 22.38 4.27 3.45
N GLU A 69 23.58 4.19 2.91
CA GLU A 69 23.81 4.48 1.48
C GLU A 69 23.21 3.34 0.63
N LEU A 70 22.03 3.57 0.07
CA LEU A 70 21.31 2.61 -0.77
C LEU A 70 21.15 3.13 -2.19
N ALA A 71 21.10 2.22 -3.15
CA ALA A 71 20.71 2.52 -4.52
C ALA A 71 19.19 2.74 -4.67
N ALA A 72 18.62 3.63 -3.85
CA ALA A 72 17.20 3.98 -3.85
C ALA A 72 17.03 5.47 -3.59
N HIS A 73 16.15 6.13 -4.34
CA HIS A 73 15.73 7.50 -4.02
C HIS A 73 14.86 7.52 -2.77
N ASP A 74 13.90 6.59 -2.68
CA ASP A 74 13.01 6.41 -1.54
C ASP A 74 13.31 5.05 -0.88
N PRO A 75 13.95 5.04 0.31
CA PRO A 75 14.21 3.81 1.03
C PRO A 75 12.91 3.11 1.45
N PRO A 76 12.84 1.77 1.42
CA PRO A 76 11.67 1.06 1.92
C PRO A 76 11.41 1.37 3.40
N LEU A 77 10.14 1.46 3.78
CA LEU A 77 9.74 1.68 5.17
C LEU A 77 10.27 0.59 6.11
N ILE A 78 10.33 -0.65 5.62
CA ILE A 78 10.86 -1.81 6.36
C ILE A 78 12.40 -1.88 6.37
N GLY A 79 13.08 -0.87 5.81
CA GLY A 79 14.51 -0.88 5.58
C GLY A 79 14.93 -1.75 4.39
N PRO A 80 16.24 -1.84 4.10
CA PRO A 80 16.74 -2.69 3.03
C PRO A 80 16.57 -4.17 3.38
N TYR A 81 15.60 -4.80 2.74
CA TYR A 81 15.19 -6.17 2.99
C TYR A 81 15.92 -7.17 2.09
N ASP A 82 15.74 -8.45 2.41
CA ASP A 82 16.11 -9.58 1.57
C ASP A 82 14.84 -10.20 0.99
N SER A 83 14.84 -10.52 -0.31
CA SER A 83 13.68 -11.13 -0.95
C SER A 83 13.43 -12.57 -0.50
N SER A 84 14.38 -13.19 0.20
CA SER A 84 14.24 -14.51 0.83
C SER A 84 13.82 -14.44 2.31
N ASP A 85 13.70 -13.24 2.90
CA ASP A 85 13.29 -13.07 4.29
C ASP A 85 11.78 -13.35 4.46
N PRO A 86 11.37 -14.39 5.23
CA PRO A 86 9.97 -14.69 5.47
C PRO A 86 9.18 -13.54 6.12
N ASP A 87 9.85 -12.67 6.88
CA ASP A 87 9.21 -11.53 7.55
C ASP A 87 8.95 -10.35 6.58
N ALA A 88 9.47 -10.41 5.35
CA ALA A 88 9.32 -9.39 4.31
C ALA A 88 8.31 -9.77 3.20
N LEU A 89 7.66 -10.94 3.30
CA LEU A 89 6.73 -11.49 2.30
C LEU A 89 5.25 -11.24 2.60
#